data_AF-A0A1H5SSV8-F1
#
_entry.id   AF-A0A1H5SSV8-F1
#
_cell.length_a   1.000
_cell.length_b   1.000
_cell.length_c   1.000
_cell.angle_alpha   90.00
_cell.angle_beta   90.00
_cell.angle_gamma   90.00
#
_symmetry.space_group_name_H-M   'P 1'
#
loop_
_entity.id
_entity.type
_entity.pdbx_description
1 polymer ?
#
loop_
_entity_poly.entity_id
_entity_poly.type
_entity_poly.pdbx_seq_one_letter_code
_entity_poly.pdbx_strand_id
1 'polypeptide(L)'
;MPQVFFRGQEIDVIAKGCFRLKILLEYFRPEAISTNFQYPHTNLSTLGFKGYFIYLTAETLRNDDRSRRFTLDFSFTMIRKTSGIVLSSIRYKDTSIIVKIFTRELGLKSYLINGVRSIGKGSKMALYQPLTLLDLVVYNKENSGLQRISEAKLQRAHQRIPFDFSRTSIALFMTEVINRNIYENYQNELLFDFLAESVIALDQGETLLAHFPLVFLIEKAKYLGFSPEDAEGFLSESNNQPFTLEELPVTLNYLQKLLDEKFQCCEKISGSLRRKLLDHLLDFYAQHMENPSSFKSLAIIRQVME
;
A
#
# COMPACT_ATOMS: atom_id res chain seq x y z
N MET A 1 17.47 4.37 19.53
CA MET A 1 16.63 5.45 18.97
C MET A 1 16.71 6.64 19.92
N PRO A 2 17.03 7.87 19.47
CA PRO A 2 16.93 9.02 20.36
C PRO A 2 15.44 9.33 20.56
N GLN A 3 14.96 9.15 21.78
CA GLN A 3 13.65 9.65 22.21
C GLN A 3 13.75 11.17 22.36
N VAL A 4 12.96 11.91 21.59
CA VAL A 4 12.88 13.37 21.70
C VAL A 4 11.76 13.70 22.68
N PHE A 5 12.14 14.11 23.90
CA PHE A 5 11.21 14.64 24.88
C PHE A 5 11.09 16.15 24.71
N PHE A 6 9.91 16.65 24.38
CA PHE A 6 9.58 18.07 24.54
C PHE A 6 8.83 18.25 25.87
N ARG A 7 9.44 18.92 26.83
CA ARG A 7 8.72 19.49 27.97
C ARG A 7 7.98 20.72 27.44
N GLY A 8 6.65 20.61 27.29
CA GLY A 8 5.81 21.76 26.94
C GLY A 8 5.98 22.85 28.00
N GLN A 9 6.55 23.99 27.63
CA GLN A 9 6.34 25.22 28.38
C GLN A 9 5.03 25.82 27.88
N GLU A 10 4.03 25.89 28.74
CA GLU A 10 2.88 26.78 28.55
C GLU A 10 3.42 28.21 28.46
N ILE A 11 3.17 28.88 27.34
CA ILE A 11 3.48 30.30 27.20
C ILE A 11 2.17 31.06 27.38
N ASP A 12 1.91 31.51 28.60
CA ASP A 12 0.82 32.45 28.88
C ASP A 12 1.21 33.84 28.36
N VAL A 13 0.60 34.25 27.25
CA VAL A 13 0.76 35.60 26.69
C VAL A 13 -0.42 36.45 27.12
N ILE A 14 -0.21 37.29 28.13
CA ILE A 14 -1.16 38.34 28.52
C ILE A 14 -0.73 39.64 27.81
N ALA A 15 -1.56 40.15 26.89
CA ALA A 15 -1.79 41.59 26.58
C ALA A 15 -1.98 41.97 25.09
N LYS A 16 -2.56 43.17 24.91
CA LYS A 16 -3.03 43.85 23.69
C LYS A 16 -1.87 44.34 22.79
N GLY A 17 -1.86 43.94 21.52
CA GLY A 17 -0.98 44.53 20.49
C GLY A 17 -0.50 43.52 19.44
N CYS A 18 -0.11 44.01 18.27
CA CYS A 18 0.41 43.21 17.16
C CYS A 18 1.87 42.80 17.47
N PHE A 19 2.16 41.50 17.60
CA PHE A 19 3.51 41.03 17.93
C PHE A 19 4.06 39.96 16.96
N ARG A 20 5.39 39.94 16.88
CA ARG A 20 6.24 38.94 16.20
C ARG A 20 6.58 37.85 17.23
N LEU A 21 6.16 36.61 16.99
CA LEU A 21 6.53 35.46 17.82
C LEU A 21 7.90 34.94 17.35
N LYS A 22 8.88 34.86 18.26
CA LYS A 22 10.22 34.29 17.98
C LYS A 22 10.37 33.03 18.85
N ILE A 23 10.07 31.87 18.27
CA ILE A 23 10.26 30.57 18.94
C ILE A 23 11.70 30.14 18.71
N LEU A 24 12.52 30.09 19.76
CA LEU A 24 13.84 29.46 19.73
C LEU A 24 13.66 27.95 19.92
N LEU A 25 13.90 27.17 18.87
CA LEU A 25 14.07 25.72 18.96
C LEU A 25 15.55 25.45 19.20
N GLU A 26 15.96 25.25 20.46
CA GLU A 26 17.31 24.78 20.76
C GLU A 26 17.46 23.32 20.35
N TYR A 27 18.34 23.05 19.38
CA TYR A 27 18.84 21.70 19.12
C TYR A 27 20.37 21.70 19.16
N PHE A 28 20.93 20.73 19.89
CA PHE A 28 22.35 20.45 20.03
C PHE A 28 22.96 19.96 18.70
N ARG A 29 23.27 20.88 17.77
CA ARG A 29 24.46 20.95 16.89
C ARG A 29 24.25 22.05 15.83
N PRO A 30 25.26 22.89 15.56
CA PRO A 30 25.07 24.23 15.00
C PRO A 30 25.03 24.17 13.47
N GLU A 31 23.97 24.72 12.86
CA GLU A 31 23.91 25.28 11.49
C GLU A 31 22.45 25.66 11.18
N ALA A 32 21.89 26.61 11.94
CA ALA A 32 20.56 27.16 11.67
C ALA A 32 20.70 28.45 10.85
N ILE A 33 20.17 28.46 9.63
CA ILE A 33 20.07 29.66 8.79
C ILE A 33 18.76 30.37 9.15
N SER A 34 18.85 31.61 9.66
CA SER A 34 17.70 32.46 9.93
C SER A 34 17.33 33.28 8.70
N THR A 35 16.09 33.21 8.22
CA THR A 35 15.55 34.16 7.23
C THR A 35 14.31 34.87 7.76
N ASN A 36 14.32 36.21 7.67
CA ASN A 36 13.21 37.10 8.02
C ASN A 36 12.43 37.47 6.76
N PHE A 37 11.11 37.33 6.78
CA PHE A 37 10.20 38.03 5.86
C PHE A 37 9.07 38.70 6.63
N GLN A 38 8.51 39.76 6.04
CA GLN A 38 7.53 40.63 6.68
C GLN A 38 6.40 40.87 5.68
N TYR A 39 5.19 40.42 5.99
CA TYR A 39 3.99 40.75 5.22
C TYR A 39 2.79 41.04 6.15
N PRO A 40 1.82 41.85 5.68
CA PRO A 40 0.65 42.23 6.45
C PRO A 40 -0.49 41.23 6.21
N HIS A 41 -1.07 40.75 7.32
CA HIS A 41 -2.22 39.87 7.45
C HIS A 41 -1.96 38.39 7.07
N THR A 42 -1.91 37.54 8.10
CA THR A 42 -1.62 36.07 8.14
C THR A 42 -0.17 35.65 7.83
N ASN A 43 0.59 35.30 8.89
CA ASN A 43 1.94 34.72 8.82
C ASN A 43 1.89 33.24 9.22
N LEU A 44 2.16 32.33 8.28
CA LEU A 44 2.65 30.97 8.56
C LEU A 44 4.15 30.95 8.25
N SER A 45 4.99 30.70 9.25
CA SER A 45 6.42 30.46 9.06
C SER A 45 6.68 28.97 8.82
N THR A 46 7.50 28.66 7.81
CA THR A 46 8.05 27.31 7.56
C THR A 46 9.53 27.33 7.91
N LEU A 47 9.95 26.46 8.83
CA LEU A 47 11.36 26.23 9.15
C LEU A 47 11.76 24.90 8.50
N GLY A 48 12.70 24.94 7.55
CA GLY A 48 13.20 23.76 6.85
C GLY A 48 14.50 23.27 7.47
N PHE A 49 14.49 22.05 8.01
CA PHE A 49 15.71 21.32 8.38
C PHE A 49 15.92 20.17 7.37
N LYS A 50 17.15 19.64 7.25
CA LYS A 50 17.47 18.52 6.35
C LYS A 50 16.43 17.39 6.46
N GLY A 51 15.49 17.34 5.51
CA GLY A 51 14.42 16.35 5.42
C GLY A 51 13.13 16.63 6.20
N TYR A 52 13.04 17.70 6.99
CA TYR A 52 11.90 18.02 7.85
C TYR A 52 11.35 19.43 7.58
N PHE A 53 10.04 19.53 7.41
CA PHE A 53 9.33 20.81 7.39
C PHE A 53 8.46 20.93 8.63
N ILE A 54 8.60 22.06 9.34
CA ILE A 54 7.72 22.43 10.45
C ILE A 54 6.67 23.41 9.92
N TYR A 55 5.39 23.05 10.07
CA TYR A 55 4.27 23.93 9.80
C TYR A 55 3.70 24.45 11.12
N LEU A 56 3.52 25.77 11.22
CA LEU A 56 2.94 26.45 12.39
C LEU A 56 1.55 26.97 12.06
N THR A 57 0.50 26.31 12.54
CA THR A 57 -0.88 26.81 12.45
C THR A 57 -1.28 27.48 13.75
N ALA A 58 -1.77 28.72 13.68
CA ALA A 58 -2.30 29.44 14.82
C ALA A 58 -3.83 29.57 14.69
N GLU A 59 -4.58 28.93 15.58
CA GLU A 59 -6.03 29.12 15.68
C GLU A 59 -6.35 30.08 16.83
N THR A 60 -7.20 31.09 16.55
CA THR A 60 -7.75 31.96 17.58
C THR A 60 -8.96 31.31 18.22
N LEU A 61 -8.85 30.89 19.48
CA LEU A 61 -10.01 30.47 20.27
C LEU A 61 -10.86 31.71 20.59
N ARG A 62 -12.13 31.73 20.14
CA ARG A 62 -13.11 32.68 20.63
C ARG A 62 -13.43 32.31 22.07
N ASN A 63 -12.92 33.09 23.02
CA ASN A 63 -13.53 33.17 24.33
C ASN A 63 -13.62 34.62 24.76
N ASP A 64 -14.75 34.94 25.38
CA ASP A 64 -15.24 36.26 25.71
C ASP A 64 -14.54 36.89 26.93
N ASP A 65 -13.25 36.62 27.09
CA ASP A 65 -12.46 37.14 28.21
C ASP A 65 -11.03 37.46 27.76
N ARG A 66 -10.37 38.38 28.45
CA ARG A 66 -9.15 39.12 28.03
C ARG A 66 -7.86 38.30 27.88
N SER A 67 -7.94 37.01 27.55
CA SER A 67 -6.80 36.15 27.22
C SER A 67 -7.04 35.42 25.88
N ARG A 68 -6.16 35.64 24.90
CA ARG A 68 -6.15 34.85 23.65
C ARG A 68 -5.22 33.68 23.85
N ARG A 69 -5.78 32.47 23.99
CA ARG A 69 -4.98 31.24 23.93
C ARG A 69 -4.71 30.90 22.47
N PHE A 70 -3.44 30.62 22.17
CA PHE A 70 -2.99 30.12 20.89
C PHE A 70 -2.50 28.69 21.10
N THR A 71 -3.10 27.74 20.39
CA THR A 71 -2.55 26.38 20.28
C THR A 71 -1.59 26.37 19.11
N LEU A 72 -0.33 25.99 19.35
CA LEU A 72 0.67 25.75 18.32
C LEU A 72 0.68 24.26 18.02
N ASP A 73 0.11 23.87 16.88
CA ASP A 73 0.21 22.49 16.41
C ASP A 73 1.48 22.35 15.54
N PHE A 74 2.33 21.40 15.87
CA PHE A 74 3.57 21.11 15.16
C PHE A 74 3.37 19.87 14.31
N SER A 75 3.18 20.05 13.00
CA SER A 75 3.14 18.91 12.08
C SER A 75 4.50 18.73 11.39
N PHE A 76 5.19 17.63 11.69
CA PHE A 76 6.37 17.21 10.95
C PHE A 76 5.97 16.52 9.66
N THR A 77 6.35 17.10 8.52
CA THR A 77 6.24 16.42 7.22
C THR A 77 7.64 16.05 6.75
N MET A 78 7.88 14.75 6.58
CA MET A 78 9.16 14.22 6.13
C MET A 78 9.09 13.77 4.68
N ILE A 79 10.08 14.16 3.86
CA ILE A 79 10.19 13.65 2.50
C ILE A 79 10.89 12.28 2.54
N ARG A 80 10.28 11.26 1.95
CA ARG A 80 10.81 9.90 1.87
C ARG A 80 10.83 9.40 0.43
N LYS A 81 11.87 8.66 0.08
CA LYS A 81 11.90 7.84 -1.14
C LYS A 81 11.50 6.42 -0.77
N THR A 82 10.65 5.80 -1.58
CA THR A 82 10.10 4.47 -1.33
C THR A 82 9.62 3.84 -2.63
N SER A 83 9.65 2.52 -2.73
CA SER A 83 8.98 1.79 -3.81
C SER A 83 7.53 1.50 -3.42
N GLY A 84 6.64 1.49 -4.42
CA GLY A 84 5.20 1.36 -4.21
C GLY A 84 4.53 0.47 -5.25
N ILE A 85 3.54 -0.32 -4.80
CA ILE A 85 2.63 -1.09 -5.64
C ILE A 85 1.26 -0.45 -5.55
N VAL A 86 0.73 0.02 -6.67
CA VAL A 86 -0.62 0.59 -6.72
C VAL A 86 -1.64 -0.52 -6.52
N LEU A 87 -2.52 -0.39 -5.54
CA LEU A 87 -3.57 -1.39 -5.27
C LEU A 87 -4.93 -0.95 -5.79
N SER A 88 -5.28 0.33 -5.69
CA SER A 88 -6.54 0.83 -6.21
C SER A 88 -6.50 2.34 -6.41
N SER A 89 -7.36 2.84 -7.27
CA SER A 89 -7.60 4.27 -7.44
C SER A 89 -9.10 4.55 -7.52
N ILE A 90 -9.52 5.66 -6.90
CA ILE A 90 -10.90 6.14 -6.96
C ILE A 90 -10.91 7.60 -7.40
N ARG A 91 -11.94 7.97 -8.18
CA ARG A 91 -12.15 9.37 -8.58
C ARG A 91 -12.40 10.22 -7.34
N TYR A 92 -11.75 11.38 -7.28
CA TYR A 92 -11.98 12.36 -6.22
C TYR A 92 -12.03 13.76 -6.83
N LYS A 93 -13.16 14.47 -6.69
CA LYS A 93 -13.40 15.74 -7.41
C LYS A 93 -13.24 15.57 -8.94
N ASP A 94 -13.11 16.68 -9.66
CA ASP A 94 -13.09 16.67 -11.12
C ASP A 94 -11.76 16.23 -11.70
N THR A 95 -10.65 16.69 -11.13
CA THR A 95 -9.31 16.45 -11.69
C THR A 95 -8.42 15.55 -10.84
N SER A 96 -8.88 15.14 -9.66
CA SER A 96 -8.07 14.38 -8.70
C SER A 96 -8.50 12.91 -8.60
N ILE A 97 -7.59 12.11 -8.04
CA ILE A 97 -7.86 10.73 -7.63
C ILE A 97 -7.26 10.48 -6.24
N ILE A 98 -7.86 9.57 -5.50
CA ILE A 98 -7.24 8.98 -4.32
C ILE A 98 -6.71 7.61 -4.72
N VAL A 99 -5.45 7.34 -4.44
CA VAL A 99 -4.76 6.09 -4.78
C VAL A 99 -4.29 5.41 -3.51
N LYS A 100 -4.62 4.13 -3.35
CA LYS A 100 -4.03 3.28 -2.31
C LYS A 100 -2.78 2.61 -2.88
N ILE A 101 -1.66 2.81 -2.21
CA ILE A 101 -0.37 2.25 -2.61
C ILE A 101 0.22 1.53 -1.41
N PHE A 102 0.54 0.24 -1.60
CA PHE A 102 1.34 -0.50 -0.64
C PHE A 102 2.80 -0.15 -0.89
N THR A 103 3.43 0.51 0.07
CA THR A 103 4.81 0.96 -0.03
C THR A 103 5.73 0.09 0.81
N ARG A 104 6.96 -0.10 0.36
CA ARG A 104 7.92 -0.98 1.03
C ARG A 104 8.21 -0.51 2.46
N GLU A 105 8.64 0.75 2.62
CA GLU A 105 9.08 1.28 3.91
C GLU A 105 7.98 1.99 4.74
N LEU A 106 6.84 2.35 4.14
CA LEU A 106 5.78 3.10 4.85
C LEU A 106 4.46 2.31 4.98
N GLY A 107 4.42 1.08 4.47
CA GLY A 107 3.24 0.23 4.47
C GLY A 107 2.14 0.74 3.54
N LEU A 108 0.89 0.35 3.82
CA LEU A 108 -0.27 0.80 3.05
C LEU A 108 -0.64 2.24 3.40
N LYS A 109 -0.63 3.11 2.38
CA LYS A 109 -1.00 4.52 2.50
C LYS A 109 -1.93 4.96 1.38
N SER A 110 -2.83 5.88 1.72
CA SER A 110 -3.72 6.55 0.77
C SER A 110 -3.14 7.91 0.35
N TYR A 111 -3.04 8.16 -0.96
CA TYR A 111 -2.44 9.37 -1.54
C TYR A 111 -3.45 10.17 -2.38
N LEU A 112 -3.48 11.49 -2.21
CA LEU A 112 -4.30 12.39 -3.04
C LEU A 112 -3.48 12.99 -4.17
N ILE A 113 -3.82 12.61 -5.41
CA ILE A 113 -3.16 13.07 -6.63
C ILE A 113 -4.04 14.11 -7.32
N ASN A 114 -3.53 15.34 -7.45
CA ASN A 114 -4.26 16.45 -8.08
C ASN A 114 -3.95 16.54 -9.57
N GLY A 115 -4.92 17.02 -10.36
CA GLY A 115 -4.70 17.40 -11.76
C GLY A 115 -4.38 16.24 -12.70
N VAL A 116 -4.46 15.00 -12.23
CA VAL A 116 -4.05 13.81 -12.98
C VAL A 116 -4.96 13.53 -14.19
N ARG A 117 -6.18 14.09 -14.17
CA ARG A 117 -7.18 14.00 -15.26
C ARG A 117 -7.29 15.29 -16.09
N SER A 118 -6.38 16.24 -15.90
CA SER A 118 -6.39 17.49 -16.68
C SER A 118 -6.02 17.24 -18.15
N ILE A 119 -6.74 17.90 -19.06
CA ILE A 119 -6.54 17.80 -20.51
C ILE A 119 -5.35 18.71 -20.87
N GLY A 120 -4.27 18.18 -21.45
CA GLY A 120 -3.18 18.96 -22.06
C GLY A 120 -1.76 18.63 -21.60
N LYS A 121 -1.54 18.32 -20.32
CA LYS A 121 -0.27 17.72 -19.84
C LYS A 121 -0.52 16.22 -19.70
N GLY A 122 0.11 15.41 -20.55
CA GLY A 122 -0.13 13.95 -20.68
C GLY A 122 -0.65 13.30 -19.39
N SER A 123 -1.84 12.71 -19.47
CA SER A 123 -2.56 12.15 -18.33
C SER A 123 -1.68 11.14 -17.59
N LYS A 124 -1.32 11.45 -16.35
CA LYS A 124 -0.56 10.53 -15.47
C LYS A 124 -1.44 9.42 -14.89
N MET A 125 -2.70 9.30 -15.33
CA MET A 125 -3.62 8.24 -14.90
C MET A 125 -3.06 6.83 -15.12
N ALA A 126 -2.27 6.61 -16.19
CA ALA A 126 -1.68 5.31 -16.48
C ALA A 126 -0.70 4.83 -15.40
N LEU A 127 -0.05 5.75 -14.67
CA LEU A 127 0.85 5.39 -13.56
C LEU A 127 0.10 4.79 -12.37
N TYR A 128 -1.20 5.07 -12.24
CA TYR A 128 -2.00 4.68 -11.08
C TYR A 128 -3.01 3.56 -11.40
N GLN A 129 -2.66 2.71 -12.37
CA GLN A 129 -3.35 1.44 -12.62
C GLN A 129 -2.97 0.41 -11.54
N PRO A 130 -3.86 -0.56 -11.22
CA PRO A 130 -3.54 -1.64 -10.29
C PRO A 130 -2.28 -2.42 -10.68
N LEU A 131 -1.51 -2.82 -9.67
CA LEU A 131 -0.22 -3.51 -9.76
C LEU A 131 0.88 -2.77 -10.53
N THR A 132 0.73 -1.47 -10.82
CA THR A 132 1.85 -0.67 -11.32
C THR A 132 2.91 -0.53 -10.23
N LEU A 133 4.17 -0.84 -10.58
CA LEU A 133 5.34 -0.68 -9.72
C LEU A 133 5.93 0.72 -9.91
N LEU A 134 6.04 1.47 -8.81
CA LEU A 134 6.45 2.87 -8.81
C LEU A 134 7.63 3.13 -7.88
N ASP A 135 8.57 3.96 -8.32
CA ASP A 135 9.48 4.68 -7.45
C ASP A 135 8.83 6.00 -7.04
N LEU A 136 8.72 6.24 -5.75
CA LEU A 136 7.97 7.35 -5.18
C LEU A 136 8.87 8.26 -4.34
N VAL A 137 8.61 9.56 -4.43
CA VAL A 137 9.06 10.56 -3.45
C VAL A 137 7.81 11.12 -2.80
N VAL A 138 7.61 10.84 -1.51
CA VAL A 138 6.36 11.14 -0.79
C VAL A 138 6.59 12.09 0.36
N TYR A 139 5.58 12.92 0.62
CA TYR A 139 5.46 13.65 1.87
C TYR A 139 4.76 12.74 2.87
N ASN A 140 5.51 12.25 3.86
CA ASN A 140 5.01 11.43 4.93
C ASN A 140 4.72 12.31 6.15
N LYS A 141 3.45 12.48 6.47
CA LYS A 141 2.98 13.05 7.73
C LYS A 141 2.74 11.93 8.73
N GLU A 142 3.10 12.15 10.00
CA GLU A 142 2.92 11.16 11.07
C GLU A 142 1.43 10.85 11.35
N ASN A 143 0.52 11.80 11.08
CA ASN A 143 -0.91 11.60 11.29
C ASN A 143 -1.57 10.74 10.21
N SER A 144 -2.59 9.98 10.61
CA SER A 144 -3.44 9.21 9.71
C SER A 144 -4.25 10.14 8.81
N GLY A 145 -4.13 9.97 7.50
CA GLY A 145 -4.79 10.82 6.52
C GLY A 145 -4.20 10.69 5.13
N LEU A 146 -4.79 11.42 4.19
CA LEU A 146 -4.34 11.45 2.79
C LEU A 146 -2.94 12.08 2.68
N GLN A 147 -1.99 11.27 2.26
CA GLN A 147 -0.61 11.69 1.99
C GLN A 147 -0.49 12.32 0.59
N ARG A 148 0.67 12.92 0.32
CA ARG A 148 0.96 13.54 -0.98
C ARG A 148 2.19 12.91 -1.63
N ILE A 149 2.11 12.70 -2.93
CA ILE A 149 3.25 12.28 -3.74
C ILE A 149 3.86 13.52 -4.39
N SER A 150 5.14 13.74 -4.18
CA SER A 150 5.90 14.80 -4.86
C SER A 150 6.37 14.35 -6.24
N GLU A 151 6.81 13.09 -6.36
CA GLU A 151 7.28 12.49 -7.60
C GLU A 151 6.87 11.01 -7.64
N ALA A 152 6.42 10.56 -8.83
CA ALA A 152 6.16 9.15 -9.11
C ALA A 152 6.79 8.81 -10.45
N LYS A 153 7.58 7.75 -10.48
CA LYS A 153 8.24 7.20 -11.65
C LYS A 153 7.88 5.74 -11.79
N LEU A 154 7.70 5.29 -13.02
CA LEU A 154 7.46 3.90 -13.32
C LEU A 154 8.77 3.13 -13.13
N GLN A 155 8.78 2.13 -12.25
CA GLN A 155 9.97 1.28 -12.06
C GLN A 155 10.18 0.40 -13.30
N ARG A 156 9.07 -0.14 -13.83
CA ARG A 156 9.05 -0.95 -15.05
C ARG A 156 7.71 -0.83 -15.76
N ALA A 157 7.75 -0.64 -17.08
CA ALA A 157 6.55 -0.72 -17.90
C ALA A 157 6.16 -2.17 -18.15
N HIS A 158 4.92 -2.51 -17.78
CA HIS A 158 4.31 -3.79 -18.08
C HIS A 158 4.24 -4.00 -19.60
N GLN A 159 4.74 -5.13 -20.06
CA GLN A 159 4.82 -5.49 -21.47
C GLN A 159 3.63 -6.34 -21.92
N ARG A 160 3.02 -7.09 -21.00
CA ARG A 160 1.98 -8.09 -21.32
C ARG A 160 0.72 -7.91 -20.48
N ILE A 161 0.85 -7.60 -19.19
CA ILE A 161 -0.31 -7.48 -18.28
C ILE A 161 -1.46 -6.64 -18.88
N PRO A 162 -1.24 -5.39 -19.37
CA PRO A 162 -2.35 -4.57 -19.87
C PRO A 162 -2.87 -4.98 -21.26
N PHE A 163 -2.21 -5.91 -21.95
CA PHE A 163 -2.55 -6.30 -23.32
C PHE A 163 -3.04 -7.75 -23.43
N ASP A 164 -2.94 -8.53 -22.35
CA ASP A 164 -3.39 -9.90 -22.25
C ASP A 164 -4.54 -9.99 -21.24
N PHE A 165 -5.70 -10.45 -21.71
CA PHE A 165 -6.92 -10.53 -20.89
C PHE A 165 -6.75 -11.45 -19.68
N SER A 166 -6.07 -12.59 -19.85
CA SER A 166 -5.82 -13.55 -18.78
C SER A 166 -4.91 -12.96 -17.71
N ARG A 167 -3.85 -12.25 -18.10
CA ARG A 167 -2.93 -11.56 -17.19
C ARG A 167 -3.60 -10.40 -16.47
N THR A 168 -4.39 -9.59 -17.18
CA THR A 168 -5.19 -8.54 -16.56
C THR A 168 -6.14 -9.13 -15.52
N SER A 169 -6.80 -10.25 -15.83
CA SER A 169 -7.72 -10.92 -14.92
C SER A 169 -7.02 -11.43 -13.66
N ILE A 170 -5.84 -12.06 -13.83
CA ILE A 170 -5.00 -12.49 -12.71
C ILE A 170 -4.52 -11.31 -11.88
N ALA A 171 -4.12 -10.20 -12.50
CA ALA A 171 -3.71 -8.97 -11.81
C ALA A 171 -4.86 -8.39 -10.95
N LEU A 172 -6.09 -8.40 -11.45
CA LEU A 172 -7.27 -7.99 -10.69
C LEU A 172 -7.53 -8.93 -9.50
N PHE A 173 -7.40 -10.24 -9.69
CA PHE A 173 -7.51 -11.22 -8.61
C PHE A 173 -6.45 -11.01 -7.54
N MET A 174 -5.17 -10.87 -7.91
CA MET A 174 -4.09 -10.56 -6.99
C MET A 174 -4.40 -9.30 -6.18
N THR A 175 -4.84 -8.23 -6.86
CA THR A 175 -5.22 -6.97 -6.22
C THR A 175 -6.34 -7.18 -5.19
N GLU A 176 -7.36 -7.98 -5.52
CA GLU A 176 -8.45 -8.29 -4.59
C GLU A 176 -7.96 -9.09 -3.37
N VAL A 177 -7.12 -10.10 -3.58
CA VAL A 177 -6.50 -10.92 -2.52
C VAL A 177 -5.60 -10.07 -1.60
N ILE A 178 -4.84 -9.12 -2.16
CA ILE A 178 -3.97 -8.22 -1.41
C ILE A 178 -4.80 -7.30 -0.52
N ASN A 179 -5.81 -6.63 -1.09
CA ASN A 179 -6.62 -5.64 -0.37
C ASN A 179 -7.41 -6.21 0.83
N ARG A 180 -7.62 -7.53 0.89
CA ARG A 180 -8.31 -8.18 2.01
C ARG A 180 -7.46 -8.35 3.27
N ASN A 181 -6.14 -8.32 3.12
CA ASN A 181 -5.20 -8.69 4.18
C ASN A 181 -4.28 -7.56 4.61
N ILE A 182 -4.40 -6.40 3.96
CA ILE A 182 -3.57 -5.24 4.20
C ILE A 182 -4.47 -4.10 4.65
N TYR A 183 -4.37 -3.75 5.92
CA TYR A 183 -5.07 -2.63 6.54
C TYR A 183 -4.22 -1.35 6.47
N GLU A 184 -4.80 -0.19 6.77
CA GLU A 184 -4.07 1.08 6.77
C GLU A 184 -2.85 0.99 7.72
N ASN A 185 -1.69 1.48 7.28
CA ASN A 185 -0.41 1.38 8.00
C ASN A 185 0.16 -0.02 8.20
N TYR A 186 -0.47 -1.09 7.68
CA TYR A 186 0.17 -2.41 7.65
C TYR A 186 1.46 -2.30 6.84
N GLN A 187 2.58 -2.71 7.43
CA GLN A 187 3.90 -2.68 6.83
C GLN A 187 4.54 -4.06 6.93
N ASN A 188 4.99 -4.58 5.78
CA ASN A 188 5.71 -5.83 5.69
C ASN A 188 6.58 -5.78 4.43
N GLU A 189 7.87 -5.50 4.61
CA GLU A 189 8.83 -5.37 3.49
C GLU A 189 8.99 -6.68 2.72
N LEU A 190 8.99 -7.82 3.42
CA LEU A 190 9.11 -9.14 2.79
C LEU A 190 7.88 -9.45 1.92
N LEU A 191 6.68 -9.12 2.40
CA LEU A 191 5.47 -9.23 1.58
C LEU A 191 5.55 -8.28 0.37
N PHE A 192 6.01 -7.05 0.56
CA PHE A 192 6.17 -6.10 -0.55
C PHE A 192 7.07 -6.67 -1.63
N ASP A 193 8.24 -7.16 -1.25
CA ASP A 193 9.24 -7.70 -2.17
C ASP A 193 8.66 -8.89 -2.95
N PHE A 194 7.96 -9.80 -2.27
CA PHE A 194 7.23 -10.90 -2.92
C PHE A 194 6.14 -10.44 -3.89
N LEU A 195 5.35 -9.43 -3.52
CA LEU A 195 4.29 -8.92 -4.38
C LEU A 195 4.88 -8.26 -5.64
N ALA A 196 5.99 -7.52 -5.51
CA ALA A 196 6.70 -6.93 -6.64
C ALA A 196 7.25 -8.01 -7.58
N GLU A 197 7.90 -9.04 -7.04
CA GLU A 197 8.39 -10.19 -7.81
C GLU A 197 7.24 -10.94 -8.50
N SER A 198 6.10 -11.12 -7.82
CA SER A 198 4.91 -11.75 -8.39
C SER A 198 4.36 -10.96 -9.57
N VAL A 199 4.32 -9.63 -9.49
CA VAL A 199 3.90 -8.77 -10.61
C VAL A 199 4.86 -8.92 -11.79
N ILE A 200 6.18 -8.96 -11.54
CA ILE A 200 7.18 -9.16 -12.58
C ILE A 200 7.02 -10.55 -13.23
N ALA A 201 6.84 -11.60 -12.43
CA ALA A 201 6.59 -12.95 -12.91
C ALA A 201 5.30 -13.03 -13.76
N LEU A 202 4.23 -12.32 -13.37
CA LEU A 202 3.01 -12.25 -14.16
C LEU A 202 3.19 -11.54 -15.51
N ASP A 203 4.18 -10.66 -15.66
CA ASP A 203 4.44 -9.95 -16.92
C ASP A 203 5.41 -10.71 -17.86
N GLN A 204 6.04 -11.77 -17.36
CA GLN A 204 6.93 -12.63 -18.16
C GLN A 204 6.14 -13.51 -19.15
N GLY A 205 6.75 -13.78 -20.30
CA GLY A 205 6.11 -14.52 -21.40
C GLY A 205 5.99 -16.02 -21.16
N GLU A 206 6.94 -16.60 -20.42
CA GLU A 206 7.04 -18.06 -20.16
C GLU A 206 6.11 -18.52 -19.02
N THR A 207 5.50 -17.57 -18.31
CA THR A 207 4.63 -17.84 -17.16
C THR A 207 3.38 -18.61 -17.55
N LEU A 208 3.20 -19.77 -16.93
CA LEU A 208 2.01 -20.60 -17.07
C LEU A 208 0.85 -20.06 -16.24
N LEU A 209 -0.03 -19.32 -16.91
CA LEU A 209 -1.13 -18.56 -16.29
C LEU A 209 -2.13 -19.41 -15.50
N ALA A 210 -2.34 -20.67 -15.91
CA ALA A 210 -3.32 -21.56 -15.29
C ALA A 210 -2.96 -21.94 -13.83
N HIS A 211 -1.67 -21.91 -13.48
CA HIS A 211 -1.18 -22.23 -12.14
C HIS A 211 -1.00 -20.99 -11.26
N PHE A 212 -0.86 -19.83 -11.89
CA PHE A 212 -0.46 -18.58 -11.23
C PHE A 212 -1.34 -18.21 -10.02
N PRO A 213 -2.69 -18.26 -10.09
CA PRO A 213 -3.53 -17.92 -8.94
C PRO A 213 -3.28 -18.82 -7.72
N LEU A 214 -3.04 -20.13 -7.95
CA LEU A 214 -2.79 -21.11 -6.89
C LEU A 214 -1.45 -20.83 -6.21
N VAL A 215 -0.38 -20.69 -7.01
CA VAL A 215 0.96 -20.37 -6.52
C VAL A 215 0.95 -19.05 -5.74
N PHE A 216 0.28 -18.03 -6.27
CA PHE A 216 0.19 -16.73 -5.63
C PHE A 216 -0.46 -16.81 -4.24
N LEU A 217 -1.55 -17.57 -4.09
CA LEU A 217 -2.17 -17.81 -2.78
C LEU A 217 -1.21 -18.58 -1.85
N ILE A 218 -0.66 -19.71 -2.30
CA ILE A 218 0.23 -20.54 -1.48
C ILE A 218 1.43 -19.73 -0.95
N GLU A 219 2.13 -19.01 -1.84
CA GLU A 219 3.30 -18.21 -1.46
C GLU A 219 2.92 -17.00 -0.60
N LYS A 220 1.81 -16.31 -0.91
CA LYS A 220 1.37 -15.17 -0.12
C LYS A 220 1.03 -15.56 1.33
N ALA A 221 0.48 -16.74 1.55
CA ALA A 221 0.14 -17.23 2.89
C ALA A 221 1.37 -17.31 3.82
N LYS A 222 2.58 -17.48 3.26
CA LYS A 222 3.85 -17.49 4.02
C LYS A 222 4.07 -16.18 4.76
N TYR A 223 3.79 -15.07 4.07
CA TYR A 223 3.95 -13.73 4.61
C TYR A 223 2.83 -13.32 5.57
N LEU A 224 1.73 -14.08 5.60
CA LEU A 224 0.63 -13.89 6.53
C LEU A 224 0.70 -14.82 7.75
N GLY A 225 1.66 -15.76 7.78
CA GLY A 225 1.90 -16.65 8.90
C GLY A 225 0.99 -17.89 8.97
N PHE A 226 0.33 -18.26 7.87
CA PHE A 226 -0.55 -19.43 7.81
C PHE A 226 -0.36 -20.27 6.53
N SER A 227 0.82 -20.23 5.91
CA SER A 227 1.07 -21.10 4.75
C SER A 227 1.04 -22.57 5.16
N PRO A 228 0.53 -23.46 4.29
CA PRO A 228 0.70 -24.89 4.50
C PRO A 228 2.19 -25.26 4.56
N GLU A 229 2.57 -26.06 5.55
CA GLU A 229 3.94 -26.57 5.70
C GLU A 229 4.26 -27.63 4.63
N ASP A 230 3.29 -28.51 4.36
CA ASP A 230 3.36 -29.53 3.33
C ASP A 230 1.97 -29.80 2.71
N ALA A 231 1.97 -30.52 1.59
CA ALA A 231 0.75 -30.81 0.84
C ALA A 231 -0.21 -31.77 1.56
N GLU A 232 0.33 -32.69 2.35
CA GLU A 232 -0.45 -33.73 3.04
C GLU A 232 -1.19 -33.15 4.24
N GLY A 233 -0.52 -32.38 5.09
CA GLY A 233 -1.11 -31.63 6.19
C GLY A 233 -2.23 -30.71 5.69
N PHE A 234 -1.96 -29.94 4.63
CA PHE A 234 -2.96 -29.03 4.07
C PHE A 234 -4.27 -29.72 3.65
N LEU A 235 -4.18 -30.86 2.96
CA LEU A 235 -5.37 -31.57 2.48
C LEU A 235 -6.04 -32.44 3.55
N SER A 236 -5.27 -32.97 4.52
CA SER A 236 -5.78 -33.86 5.57
C SER A 236 -6.41 -33.12 6.75
N GLU A 237 -5.90 -31.94 7.11
CA GLU A 237 -6.42 -31.13 8.22
C GLU A 237 -7.74 -30.42 7.91
N SER A 238 -8.11 -30.36 6.63
CA SER A 238 -9.37 -29.76 6.22
C SER A 238 -10.56 -30.70 6.46
N ASN A 239 -11.48 -30.26 7.33
CA ASN A 239 -12.74 -30.96 7.58
C ASN A 239 -13.63 -31.15 6.32
N ASN A 240 -13.43 -30.35 5.28
CA ASN A 240 -14.24 -30.36 4.05
C ASN A 240 -13.36 -30.50 2.79
N GLN A 241 -12.53 -31.55 2.72
CA GLN A 241 -11.72 -31.81 1.52
C GLN A 241 -12.63 -32.18 0.31
N PRO A 242 -12.51 -31.51 -0.85
CA PRO A 242 -13.46 -31.66 -1.97
C PRO A 242 -13.08 -32.74 -3.01
N PHE A 243 -12.03 -33.54 -2.77
CA PHE A 243 -11.45 -34.46 -3.74
C PHE A 243 -11.96 -35.90 -3.54
N THR A 244 -12.18 -36.62 -4.63
CA THR A 244 -12.48 -38.07 -4.57
C THR A 244 -11.23 -38.88 -4.21
N LEU A 245 -11.42 -40.16 -3.86
CA LEU A 245 -10.31 -41.08 -3.58
C LEU A 245 -9.31 -41.21 -4.76
N GLU A 246 -9.79 -41.04 -5.99
CA GLU A 246 -8.96 -41.08 -7.21
C GLU A 246 -8.27 -39.74 -7.47
N GLU A 247 -8.90 -38.62 -7.12
CA GLU A 247 -8.36 -37.27 -7.30
C GLU A 247 -7.30 -36.93 -6.24
N LEU A 248 -7.40 -37.49 -5.04
CA LEU A 248 -6.58 -37.09 -3.90
C LEU A 248 -5.08 -37.31 -4.13
N PRO A 249 -4.59 -38.48 -4.59
CA PRO A 249 -3.16 -38.68 -4.85
C PRO A 249 -2.60 -37.74 -5.93
N VAL A 250 -3.40 -37.48 -6.97
CA VAL A 250 -3.04 -36.57 -8.06
C VAL A 250 -2.93 -35.14 -7.55
N THR A 251 -3.88 -34.74 -6.70
CA THR A 251 -3.93 -33.40 -6.10
C THR A 251 -2.78 -33.18 -5.12
N LEU A 252 -2.46 -34.19 -4.29
CA LEU A 252 -1.31 -34.15 -3.37
C LEU A 252 -0.01 -33.92 -4.14
N ASN A 253 0.26 -34.74 -5.16
CA ASN A 253 1.46 -34.58 -6.00
C ASN A 253 1.49 -33.21 -6.70
N TYR A 254 0.35 -32.73 -7.19
CA TYR A 254 0.27 -31.42 -7.82
C TYR A 254 0.54 -30.27 -6.84
N LEU A 255 -0.06 -30.31 -5.64
CA LEU A 255 0.16 -29.31 -4.60
C LEU A 255 1.62 -29.30 -4.15
N GLN A 256 2.24 -30.46 -4.00
CA GLN A 256 3.68 -30.57 -3.71
C GLN A 256 4.52 -29.88 -4.79
N LYS A 257 4.24 -30.13 -6.07
CA LYS A 257 4.92 -29.44 -7.18
C LYS A 257 4.71 -27.93 -7.16
N LEU A 258 3.52 -27.45 -6.80
CA LEU A 258 3.27 -26.01 -6.66
C LEU A 258 4.08 -25.39 -5.52
N LEU A 259 4.26 -26.11 -4.40
CA LEU A 259 5.06 -25.68 -3.26
C LEU A 259 6.56 -25.61 -3.60
N ASP A 260 7.05 -26.59 -4.35
CA ASP A 260 8.47 -26.73 -4.70
C ASP A 260 8.88 -25.82 -5.87
N GLU A 261 8.11 -25.83 -6.97
CA GLU A 261 8.46 -25.15 -8.22
C GLU A 261 7.88 -23.73 -8.32
N LYS A 262 6.88 -23.39 -7.50
CA LYS A 262 6.23 -22.07 -7.45
C LYS A 262 5.78 -21.60 -8.84
N PHE A 263 6.13 -20.39 -9.26
CA PHE A 263 5.73 -19.81 -10.54
C PHE A 263 6.34 -20.53 -11.76
N GLN A 264 7.29 -21.44 -11.55
CA GLN A 264 7.90 -22.27 -12.60
C GLN A 264 7.18 -23.60 -12.79
N CYS A 265 6.15 -23.89 -11.98
CA CYS A 265 5.44 -25.16 -12.07
C CYS A 265 4.84 -25.40 -13.45
N CYS A 266 5.21 -26.53 -14.06
CA CYS A 266 4.77 -26.91 -15.41
C CYS A 266 3.89 -28.16 -15.45
N GLU A 267 3.31 -28.54 -14.32
CA GLU A 267 2.53 -29.77 -14.20
C GLU A 267 1.25 -29.76 -15.02
N LYS A 268 1.04 -30.81 -15.81
CA LYS A 268 -0.18 -30.98 -16.60
C LYS A 268 -1.27 -31.60 -15.74
N ILE A 269 -2.25 -30.79 -15.37
CA ILE A 269 -3.41 -31.20 -14.59
C ILE A 269 -4.72 -30.71 -15.22
N SER A 270 -5.84 -31.37 -14.94
CA SER A 270 -7.14 -30.97 -15.46
C SER A 270 -7.59 -29.61 -14.88
N GLY A 271 -8.23 -28.78 -15.71
CA GLY A 271 -8.79 -27.50 -15.26
C GLY A 271 -9.83 -27.67 -14.14
N SER A 272 -10.59 -28.77 -14.15
CA SER A 272 -11.51 -29.12 -13.07
C SER A 272 -10.79 -29.24 -11.72
N LEU A 273 -9.68 -29.97 -11.68
CA LEU A 273 -8.93 -30.20 -10.45
C LEU A 273 -8.21 -28.93 -9.98
N ARG A 274 -7.69 -28.11 -10.92
CA ARG A 274 -7.15 -26.78 -10.59
C ARG A 274 -8.19 -25.88 -9.93
N ARG A 275 -9.43 -25.87 -10.43
CA ARG A 275 -10.53 -25.08 -9.85
C ARG A 275 -10.95 -25.59 -8.49
N LYS A 276 -11.07 -26.91 -8.30
CA LYS A 276 -11.34 -27.50 -6.98
C LYS A 276 -10.27 -27.10 -5.97
N LEU A 277 -8.99 -27.15 -6.35
CA LEU A 277 -7.89 -26.72 -5.48
C LEU A 277 -7.91 -25.21 -5.21
N LEU A 278 -8.27 -24.38 -6.20
CA LEU A 278 -8.45 -22.94 -5.99
C LEU A 278 -9.53 -22.69 -4.93
N ASP A 279 -10.69 -23.32 -5.09
CA ASP A 279 -11.81 -23.15 -4.17
C ASP A 279 -11.41 -23.59 -2.75
N HIS A 280 -10.71 -24.72 -2.64
CA HIS A 280 -10.20 -25.21 -1.37
C HIS A 280 -9.20 -24.25 -0.70
N LEU A 281 -8.27 -23.66 -1.46
CA LEU A 281 -7.33 -22.64 -0.96
C LEU A 281 -8.05 -21.36 -0.53
N LEU A 282 -9.11 -20.96 -1.23
CA LEU A 282 -9.88 -19.76 -0.87
C LEU A 282 -10.70 -19.99 0.41
N ASP A 283 -11.23 -21.19 0.62
CA ASP A 283 -11.88 -21.59 1.86
C ASP A 283 -10.88 -21.60 3.03
N PHE A 284 -9.68 -22.14 2.81
CA PHE A 284 -8.59 -22.07 3.77
C PHE A 284 -8.23 -20.62 4.12
N TYR A 285 -8.12 -19.74 3.13
CA TYR A 285 -7.93 -18.31 3.32
C TYR A 285 -9.05 -17.68 4.16
N ALA A 286 -10.32 -18.02 3.87
CA ALA A 286 -11.48 -17.48 4.58
C ALA A 286 -11.49 -17.88 6.07
N GLN A 287 -11.04 -19.09 6.41
CA GLN A 287 -10.94 -19.56 7.79
C GLN A 287 -9.90 -18.78 8.62
N HIS A 288 -8.87 -18.24 7.97
CA HIS A 288 -7.81 -17.46 8.60
C HIS A 288 -8.07 -15.95 8.57
N MET A 289 -9.20 -15.49 8.03
CA MET A 289 -9.53 -14.07 7.86
C MET A 289 -10.75 -13.66 8.68
N GLU A 290 -10.69 -12.45 9.24
CA GLU A 290 -11.80 -11.87 10.02
C GLU A 290 -13.03 -11.50 9.15
N ASN A 291 -12.87 -11.34 7.83
CA ASN A 291 -13.95 -10.93 6.93
C ASN A 291 -13.98 -11.73 5.61
N PRO A 292 -14.63 -12.90 5.59
CA PRO A 292 -14.73 -13.77 4.42
C PRO A 292 -15.78 -13.24 3.44
N SER A 293 -15.46 -12.17 2.72
CA SER A 293 -16.28 -11.70 1.59
C SER A 293 -16.08 -12.60 0.37
N SER A 294 -17.06 -12.69 -0.54
CA SER A 294 -16.87 -13.43 -1.79
C SER A 294 -15.93 -12.68 -2.75
N PHE A 295 -15.10 -13.39 -3.49
CA PHE A 295 -14.17 -12.79 -4.45
C PHE A 295 -14.90 -12.48 -5.77
N LYS A 296 -14.94 -11.20 -6.16
CA LYS A 296 -15.62 -10.76 -7.39
C LYS A 296 -14.91 -11.28 -8.64
N SER A 297 -13.60 -11.47 -8.56
CA SER A 297 -12.76 -11.94 -9.65
C SER A 297 -12.86 -13.45 -9.93
N LEU A 298 -13.47 -14.27 -9.06
CA LEU A 298 -13.43 -15.74 -9.19
C LEU A 298 -14.06 -16.28 -10.46
N ALA A 299 -15.19 -15.72 -10.88
CA ALA A 299 -15.86 -16.18 -12.09
C ALA A 299 -14.93 -16.08 -13.30
N ILE A 300 -14.15 -15.01 -13.37
CA ILE A 300 -13.20 -14.75 -14.46
C ILE A 300 -11.96 -15.64 -14.29
N ILE A 301 -11.43 -15.77 -13.07
CA ILE A 301 -10.24 -16.60 -12.82
C ILE A 301 -10.48 -18.08 -13.13
N ARG A 302 -11.65 -18.60 -12.79
CA ARG A 302 -12.00 -20.00 -13.12
C ARG A 302 -12.01 -20.27 -14.62
N GLN A 303 -12.32 -19.27 -15.44
CA GLN A 303 -12.25 -19.37 -16.91
C GLN A 303 -10.81 -19.28 -17.43
N VAL A 304 -9.96 -18.45 -16.81
CA VAL A 304 -8.53 -18.34 -17.16
C VAL A 304 -7.76 -19.62 -16.84
N MET A 305 -8.22 -20.39 -15.86
CA MET A 305 -7.60 -21.64 -15.40
C MET A 305 -8.07 -22.90 -16.15
N GLU A 306 -8.89 -22.74 -17.20
CA GLU A 306 -9.34 -23.85 -18.06
C GLU A 306 -8.20 -24.55 -18.80
#